data_AF-A0A925ZSD4-F1
#
_entry.id   AF-A0A925ZSD4-F1
#
_cell.length_a   1.000
_cell.length_b   1.000
_cell.length_c   1.000
_cell.angle_alpha   90.00
_cell.angle_beta   90.00
_cell.angle_gamma   90.00
#
_symmetry.space_group_name_H-M   'P 1'
#
loop_
_entity.id
_entity.type
_entity.pdbx_description
1 polymer ?
#
loop_
_entity_poly.entity_id
_entity_poly.type
_entity_poly.pdbx_seq_one_letter_code
_entity_poly.pdbx_strand_id
1 'polypeptide(L)'
;DTVDFGRLEGVVQVQIQVTNAGSRFSHVPVVYPPWIAGSPQSIDLQPGDVRQIALNVYPEQIGLQVLLDGAVELRQAQGPVDVPVRARAPLMQRIWWRHPLPAMLTLMAAMVLLIIVTMSIATGRARQQNYEAGVAALERGDWLGSRSAFDELLKDDPNYRDAAALRNETFYRPGEQALIKGDWPAARRELRRIAGYRDADTLLRESYYRPAQTAVREEQWNEAAEQIVRLEALDARYRDLPALLAQRPELNAAAGRAATWRCTPSSAASPLGSAATGALSPR
;
A
#
# COMPACT_ATOMS: atom_id res chain seq x y z
N ASP A 1 -51.59 4.88 44.28
CA ASP A 1 -50.96 5.57 43.13
C ASP A 1 -49.54 5.10 42.93
N THR A 2 -49.08 5.07 41.68
CA THR A 2 -47.70 4.71 41.31
C THR A 2 -46.74 5.83 41.69
N VAL A 3 -45.61 5.48 42.30
CA VAL A 3 -44.55 6.43 42.64
C VAL A 3 -43.44 6.36 41.60
N ASP A 4 -43.26 7.43 40.81
CA ASP A 4 -42.20 7.55 39.82
C ASP A 4 -41.06 8.43 40.35
N PHE A 5 -39.87 7.86 40.46
CA PHE A 5 -38.65 8.56 40.92
C PHE A 5 -37.93 9.29 39.77
N GLY A 6 -38.38 9.15 38.53
CA GLY A 6 -37.78 9.81 37.37
C GLY A 6 -36.35 9.33 37.08
N ARG A 7 -35.50 10.26 36.64
CA ARG A 7 -34.09 9.98 36.31
C ARG A 7 -33.23 10.12 37.57
N LEU A 8 -32.56 9.03 37.94
CA LEU A 8 -31.69 9.00 39.12
C LEU A 8 -30.33 9.66 38.80
N GLU A 9 -30.19 10.94 39.12
CA GLU A 9 -28.93 11.70 38.98
C GLU A 9 -28.18 11.85 40.32
N GLY A 10 -28.78 11.39 41.43
CA GLY A 10 -28.24 11.43 42.79
C GLY A 10 -29.12 10.64 43.77
N VAL A 11 -28.92 10.82 45.08
CA VAL A 11 -29.81 10.23 46.10
C VAL A 11 -31.17 10.90 46.02
N VAL A 12 -32.23 10.12 45.80
CA VAL A 12 -33.60 10.62 45.70
C VAL A 12 -34.41 10.08 46.89
N GLN A 13 -35.10 10.98 47.59
CA GLN A 13 -35.99 10.65 48.70
C GLN A 13 -37.43 11.04 48.37
N VAL A 14 -38.35 10.10 48.53
CA VAL A 14 -39.79 10.33 48.35
C VAL A 14 -40.52 9.87 49.61
N GLN A 15 -41.53 10.64 50.03
CA GLN A 15 -42.38 10.27 51.16
C GLN A 15 -43.78 9.90 50.66
N ILE A 16 -44.30 8.77 51.13
CA ILE A 16 -45.69 8.35 50.87
C ILE A 16 -46.49 8.35 52.17
N GLN A 17 -47.78 8.67 52.09
CA GLN A 17 -48.69 8.69 53.23
C GLN A 17 -49.60 7.47 53.20
N VAL A 18 -49.76 6.81 54.35
CA VAL A 18 -50.64 5.66 54.53
C VAL A 18 -51.65 5.98 55.62
N THR A 19 -52.93 5.77 55.32
CA THR A 19 -54.05 6.04 56.23
C THR A 19 -54.84 4.76 56.48
N ASN A 20 -55.20 4.49 57.73
CA ASN A 20 -56.10 3.38 58.07
C ASN A 20 -57.55 3.87 58.04
N ALA A 21 -58.25 3.58 56.94
CA ALA A 21 -59.67 3.88 56.76
C ALA A 21 -60.61 2.86 57.46
N GLY A 22 -60.05 1.82 58.09
CA GLY A 22 -60.81 0.80 58.80
C GLY A 22 -61.18 1.22 60.22
N SER A 23 -62.04 0.43 60.86
CA SER A 23 -62.53 0.69 62.24
C SER A 23 -61.71 -0.01 63.32
N ARG A 24 -60.57 -0.64 62.98
CA ARG A 24 -59.74 -1.44 63.90
C ARG A 24 -58.27 -1.05 63.77
N PHE A 25 -57.54 -1.26 64.86
CA PHE A 25 -56.08 -1.19 64.87
C PHE A 25 -55.48 -2.19 63.87
N SER A 26 -54.47 -1.77 63.10
CA SER A 26 -53.79 -2.62 62.14
C SER A 26 -52.27 -2.48 62.29
N HIS A 27 -51.59 -3.61 62.44
CA HIS A 27 -50.14 -3.72 62.33
C HIS A 27 -49.79 -4.14 60.90
N VAL A 28 -49.06 -3.31 60.16
CA VAL A 28 -48.77 -3.50 58.74
C VAL A 28 -47.26 -3.56 58.53
N PRO A 29 -46.67 -4.74 58.28
CA PRO A 29 -45.29 -4.83 57.81
C PRO A 29 -45.16 -4.34 56.37
N VAL A 30 -44.07 -3.61 56.11
CA VAL A 30 -43.76 -2.99 54.81
C VAL A 30 -42.56 -3.68 54.20
N VAL A 31 -42.72 -4.22 53.00
CA VAL A 31 -41.63 -4.86 52.25
C VAL A 31 -41.18 -3.93 51.12
N TYR A 32 -39.89 -3.60 51.12
CA TYR A 32 -39.27 -2.74 50.11
C TYR A 32 -38.58 -3.57 49.04
N PRO A 33 -38.61 -3.14 47.77
CA PRO A 33 -37.83 -3.78 46.71
C PRO A 33 -36.33 -3.57 46.93
N PRO A 34 -35.45 -4.44 46.40
CA PRO A 34 -34.01 -4.47 46.74
C PRO A 34 -33.23 -3.18 46.45
N TRP A 35 -33.77 -2.30 45.62
CA TRP A 35 -33.15 -1.05 45.19
C TRP A 35 -33.68 0.20 45.95
N ILE A 36 -34.62 0.02 46.88
CA ILE A 36 -35.17 1.07 47.74
C ILE A 36 -34.85 0.74 49.20
N ALA A 37 -34.21 1.66 49.90
CA ALA A 37 -34.11 1.63 51.35
C ALA A 37 -35.29 2.43 51.95
N GLY A 38 -36.19 1.74 52.64
CA GLY A 38 -37.37 2.36 53.24
C GLY A 38 -37.38 2.34 54.77
N SER A 39 -38.05 3.33 55.36
CA SER A 39 -38.31 3.39 56.81
C SER A 39 -39.72 3.95 57.06
N PRO A 40 -40.53 3.34 57.96
CA PRO A 40 -40.23 2.22 58.87
C PRO A 40 -40.53 0.82 58.28
N GLN A 41 -40.01 -0.27 58.88
CA GLN A 41 -40.27 -1.65 58.41
C GLN A 41 -41.65 -2.20 58.80
N SER A 42 -42.31 -1.57 59.76
CA SER A 42 -43.70 -1.84 60.14
C SER A 42 -44.37 -0.57 60.63
N ILE A 43 -45.69 -0.52 60.52
CA ILE A 43 -46.50 0.63 60.90
C ILE A 43 -47.69 0.16 61.71
N ASP A 44 -47.87 0.79 62.86
CA ASP A 44 -49.06 0.67 63.68
C ASP A 44 -50.01 1.83 63.35
N LEU A 45 -51.22 1.49 62.91
CA LEU A 45 -52.24 2.46 62.49
C LEU A 45 -53.52 2.28 63.30
N GLN A 46 -53.92 3.30 64.06
CA GLN A 46 -55.28 3.38 64.62
C GLN A 46 -56.26 3.84 63.53
N PRO A 47 -57.58 3.59 63.70
CA PRO A 47 -58.61 4.12 62.80
C PRO A 47 -58.48 5.65 62.61
N GLY A 48 -58.28 6.09 61.38
CA GLY A 48 -58.10 7.51 61.05
C GLY A 48 -56.66 8.04 61.16
N ASP A 49 -55.70 7.24 61.62
CA ASP A 49 -54.29 7.65 61.67
C ASP A 49 -53.66 7.74 60.28
N VAL A 50 -52.80 8.74 60.10
CA VAL A 50 -51.95 8.91 58.92
C VAL A 50 -50.48 8.76 59.33
N ARG A 51 -49.75 7.88 58.64
CA ARG A 51 -48.30 7.69 58.84
C ARG A 51 -47.55 7.91 57.54
N GLN A 52 -46.31 8.40 57.66
CA GLN A 52 -45.43 8.64 56.52
C GLN A 52 -44.38 7.53 56.41
N ILE A 53 -44.10 7.11 55.19
CA ILE A 53 -43.02 6.18 54.85
C ILE A 53 -42.03 6.92 53.97
N ALA A 54 -40.77 6.94 54.38
CA ALA A 54 -39.68 7.49 53.58
C ALA A 54 -39.07 6.38 52.70
N LEU A 55 -39.00 6.64 51.40
CA LEU A 55 -38.36 5.79 50.39
C LEU A 55 -37.09 6.49 49.91
N ASN A 56 -35.93 5.88 50.17
CA ASN A 56 -34.63 6.40 49.75
C ASN A 56 -34.03 5.50 48.67
N VAL A 57 -33.61 6.10 47.56
CA VAL A 57 -32.94 5.40 46.46
C VAL A 57 -31.47 5.77 46.48
N TYR A 58 -30.60 4.79 46.67
CA TYR A 58 -29.14 4.96 46.63
C TYR A 58 -28.62 4.46 45.27
N PRO A 59 -28.15 5.36 44.38
CA PRO A 59 -27.64 4.98 43.06
C PRO A 59 -26.49 3.96 43.12
N GLU A 60 -25.73 3.97 44.20
CA GLU A 60 -24.56 3.10 44.39
C GLU A 60 -24.92 1.61 44.55
N GLN A 61 -26.13 1.32 45.04
CA GLN A 61 -26.62 -0.05 45.28
C GLN A 61 -27.33 -0.63 44.05
N ILE A 62 -27.53 0.19 43.01
CA ILE A 62 -28.24 -0.17 41.78
C ILE A 62 -27.26 -0.70 40.73
N GLY A 63 -27.54 -1.89 40.21
CA GLY A 63 -26.77 -2.55 39.14
C GLY A 63 -26.91 -1.91 37.74
N LEU A 64 -26.60 -2.68 36.69
CA LEU A 64 -26.61 -2.22 35.27
C LEU A 64 -28.00 -2.07 34.63
N GLN A 65 -29.07 -2.03 35.43
CA GLN A 65 -30.45 -1.99 34.91
C GLN A 65 -30.85 -0.57 34.47
N VAL A 66 -31.44 -0.47 33.27
CA VAL A 66 -31.89 0.81 32.66
C VAL A 66 -33.22 1.27 33.24
N LEU A 67 -34.07 0.31 33.58
CA LEU A 67 -35.38 0.51 34.17
C LEU A 67 -35.45 -0.31 35.46
N LEU A 68 -35.74 0.38 36.56
CA LEU A 68 -35.93 -0.22 37.87
C LEU A 68 -37.42 -0.20 38.15
N ASP A 69 -38.06 -1.35 38.02
CA ASP A 69 -39.44 -1.55 38.40
C ASP A 69 -39.49 -2.36 39.70
N GLY A 70 -40.43 -2.01 40.57
CA GLY A 70 -40.69 -2.75 41.81
C GLY A 70 -42.05 -2.37 42.37
N ALA A 71 -42.42 -2.99 43.50
CA ALA A 71 -43.56 -2.57 44.29
C ALA A 71 -43.18 -2.56 45.77
N VAL A 72 -43.73 -1.63 46.53
CA VAL A 72 -43.70 -1.65 47.99
C VAL A 72 -44.93 -2.41 48.44
N GLU A 73 -44.74 -3.57 49.08
CA GLU A 73 -45.85 -4.42 49.55
C GLU A 73 -46.23 -4.03 50.98
N LEU A 74 -47.50 -3.72 51.20
CA LEU A 74 -48.10 -3.55 52.52
C LEU A 74 -48.89 -4.82 52.85
N ARG A 75 -48.37 -5.69 53.73
CA ARG A 75 -49.04 -6.97 54.03
C ARG A 75 -50.08 -6.78 55.11
N GLN A 76 -51.36 -6.81 54.75
CA GLN A 76 -52.48 -6.70 55.69
C GLN A 76 -53.21 -8.04 55.85
N ALA A 77 -54.01 -8.17 56.92
CA ALA A 77 -54.83 -9.36 57.17
C ALA A 77 -55.90 -9.61 56.08
N GLN A 78 -56.25 -8.58 55.29
CA GLN A 78 -57.26 -8.62 54.22
C GLN A 78 -56.65 -8.83 52.83
N GLY A 79 -55.32 -8.93 52.73
CA GLY A 79 -54.57 -9.08 51.47
C GLY A 79 -53.38 -8.14 51.38
N PRO A 80 -52.37 -8.44 50.54
CA PRO A 80 -51.28 -7.52 50.25
C PRO A 80 -51.78 -6.34 49.40
N VAL A 81 -51.35 -5.12 49.76
CA VAL A 81 -51.57 -3.91 48.95
C VAL A 81 -50.23 -3.49 48.37
N ASP A 82 -50.11 -3.56 47.04
CA ASP A 82 -48.87 -3.27 46.32
C ASP A 82 -48.88 -1.84 45.77
N VAL A 83 -47.85 -1.06 46.12
CA VAL A 83 -47.64 0.29 45.59
C VAL A 83 -46.52 0.23 44.55
N PRO A 84 -46.81 0.32 43.23
CA PRO A 84 -45.79 0.22 42.19
C PRO A 84 -44.85 1.43 42.23
N VAL A 85 -43.55 1.15 42.10
CA VAL A 85 -42.44 2.12 42.11
C VAL A 85 -41.60 1.97 40.85
N ARG A 86 -41.24 3.08 40.20
CA ARG A 86 -40.42 3.08 38.97
C ARG A 86 -39.28 4.10 39.01
N ALA A 87 -38.13 3.76 38.42
CA ALA A 87 -37.01 4.69 38.24
C ALA A 87 -36.20 4.38 36.97
N ARG A 88 -35.49 5.39 36.41
CA ARG A 88 -34.61 5.26 35.25
C ARG A 88 -33.16 5.61 35.59
N ALA A 89 -32.22 4.76 35.20
CA ALA A 89 -30.78 4.98 35.41
C ALA A 89 -30.04 5.28 34.08
N PRO A 90 -29.10 6.24 34.04
CA PRO A 90 -28.35 6.56 32.83
C PRO A 90 -27.25 5.52 32.53
N LEU A 91 -27.39 4.80 31.42
CA LEU A 91 -26.49 3.72 31.00
C LEU A 91 -25.06 4.21 30.63
N MET A 92 -24.94 5.38 30.00
CA MET A 92 -23.71 5.78 29.31
C MET A 92 -22.59 6.29 30.22
N GLN A 93 -22.91 6.76 31.43
CA GLN A 93 -21.90 7.43 32.26
C GLN A 93 -21.00 6.44 33.02
N ARG A 94 -21.46 5.22 33.36
CA ARG A 94 -20.69 4.30 34.23
C ARG A 94 -19.62 3.45 33.54
N ILE A 95 -19.76 3.15 32.25
CA ILE A 95 -18.79 2.30 31.52
C ILE A 95 -17.42 3.01 31.43
N TRP A 96 -17.43 4.32 31.18
CA TRP A 96 -16.24 5.17 31.11
C TRP A 96 -15.50 5.29 32.45
N TRP A 97 -16.22 5.29 33.57
CA TRP A 97 -15.63 5.39 34.90
C TRP A 97 -15.09 4.06 35.44
N ARG A 98 -15.69 2.93 35.06
CA ARG A 98 -15.27 1.60 35.56
C ARG A 98 -14.07 1.04 34.81
N HIS A 99 -13.91 1.39 33.53
CA HIS A 99 -12.80 0.93 32.69
C HIS A 99 -12.28 2.03 31.74
N PRO A 100 -11.63 3.08 32.26
CA PRO A 100 -11.13 4.19 31.43
C PRO A 100 -10.02 3.76 30.46
N LEU A 101 -9.18 2.79 30.85
CA LEU A 101 -8.06 2.30 30.05
C LEU A 101 -8.47 1.61 28.74
N PRO A 102 -9.37 0.60 28.72
CA PRO A 102 -9.78 -0.02 27.46
C PRO A 102 -10.57 0.94 26.56
N ALA A 103 -11.38 1.85 27.12
CA ALA A 103 -12.06 2.88 26.33
C ALA A 103 -11.03 3.80 25.62
N MET A 104 -10.01 4.25 26.34
CA MET A 104 -8.92 5.05 25.77
C MET A 104 -8.13 4.27 24.71
N LEU A 105 -7.83 2.99 24.93
CA LEU A 105 -7.15 2.12 23.95
C LEU A 105 -7.97 1.96 22.67
N THR A 106 -9.29 1.78 22.77
CA THR A 106 -10.16 1.69 21.57
C THR A 106 -10.19 2.99 20.78
N LEU A 107 -10.22 4.14 21.46
CA LEU A 107 -10.14 5.45 20.79
C LEU A 107 -8.77 5.69 20.15
N MET A 108 -7.69 5.34 20.84
CA MET A 108 -6.34 5.41 20.28
C MET A 108 -6.20 4.51 19.04
N ALA A 109 -6.72 3.28 19.10
CA ALA A 109 -6.72 2.37 17.96
C ALA A 109 -7.56 2.91 16.79
N ALA A 110 -8.75 3.47 17.06
CA ALA A 110 -9.58 4.10 16.04
C ALA A 110 -8.91 5.33 15.42
N MET A 111 -8.21 6.14 16.22
CA MET A 111 -7.44 7.29 15.74
C MET A 111 -6.26 6.86 14.86
N VAL A 112 -5.52 5.83 15.26
CA VAL A 112 -4.44 5.26 14.45
C VAL A 112 -4.97 4.70 13.14
N LEU A 113 -6.09 3.97 13.17
CA LEU A 113 -6.75 3.47 11.96
C LEU A 113 -7.16 4.63 11.04
N LEU A 114 -7.74 5.70 11.59
CA LEU A 114 -8.09 6.90 10.82
C LEU A 114 -6.85 7.54 10.17
N ILE A 115 -5.73 7.62 10.89
CA ILE A 115 -4.46 8.14 10.34
C ILE A 115 -3.97 7.25 9.19
N ILE A 116 -3.99 5.92 9.35
CA ILE A 116 -3.58 4.99 8.29
C ILE A 116 -4.46 5.13 7.05
N VAL A 117 -5.79 5.23 7.24
CA VAL A 117 -6.76 5.40 6.15
C VAL A 117 -6.54 6.73 5.44
N THR A 118 -6.38 7.83 6.17
CA THR A 118 -6.15 9.15 5.55
C THR A 118 -4.82 9.21 4.78
N MET A 119 -3.74 8.63 5.31
CA MET A 119 -2.46 8.49 4.60
C MET A 119 -2.60 7.64 3.33
N SER A 120 -3.32 6.53 3.38
CA SER A 120 -3.54 5.65 2.21
C SER A 120 -4.32 6.36 1.09
N ILE A 121 -5.31 7.19 1.45
CA ILE A 121 -6.06 8.01 0.48
C ILE A 121 -5.16 9.12 -0.09
N ALA A 122 -4.35 9.77 0.73
CA ALA A 122 -3.44 10.83 0.31
C ALA A 122 -2.39 10.32 -0.69
N THR A 123 -1.74 9.19 -0.38
CA THR A 123 -0.76 8.55 -1.29
C THR A 123 -1.42 8.01 -2.56
N GLY A 124 -2.67 7.55 -2.48
CA GLY A 124 -3.46 7.17 -3.67
C GLY A 124 -3.67 8.34 -4.64
N ARG A 125 -4.03 9.53 -4.13
CA ARG A 125 -4.23 10.73 -4.95
C ARG A 125 -2.94 11.23 -5.59
N ALA A 126 -1.84 11.25 -4.85
CA ALA A 126 -0.54 11.67 -5.37
C ALA A 126 -0.08 10.75 -6.53
N ARG A 127 -0.24 9.43 -6.38
CA ARG A 127 0.06 8.46 -7.45
C ARG A 127 -0.78 8.69 -8.70
N GLN A 128 -2.08 8.90 -8.54
CA GLN A 128 -2.98 9.19 -9.66
C GLN A 128 -2.59 10.49 -10.38
N GLN A 129 -2.26 11.55 -9.64
CA GLN A 129 -1.84 12.83 -10.21
C GLN A 129 -0.53 12.69 -11.00
N ASN A 130 0.47 11.97 -10.45
CA ASN A 130 1.74 11.73 -11.15
C ASN A 130 1.52 10.90 -12.42
N TYR A 131 0.64 9.89 -12.37
CA TYR A 131 0.27 9.09 -13.53
C TYR A 131 -0.35 9.96 -14.63
N GLU A 132 -1.36 10.78 -14.31
CA GLU A 132 -2.00 11.68 -15.27
C GLU A 132 -1.03 12.71 -15.84
N ALA A 133 -0.16 13.29 -15.01
CA ALA A 133 0.88 14.21 -15.45
C ALA A 133 1.86 13.53 -16.43
N GLY A 134 2.28 12.29 -16.13
CA GLY A 134 3.17 11.51 -16.97
C GLY A 134 2.56 11.17 -18.33
N VAL A 135 1.28 10.78 -18.36
CA VAL A 135 0.53 10.52 -19.61
C VAL A 135 0.38 11.80 -20.42
N ALA A 136 -0.04 12.91 -19.79
CA ALA A 136 -0.19 14.19 -20.48
C ALA A 136 1.14 14.72 -21.03
N ALA A 137 2.26 14.50 -20.32
CA ALA A 137 3.59 14.81 -20.82
C ALA A 137 4.00 13.93 -22.02
N LEU A 138 3.67 12.64 -21.98
CA LEU A 138 3.91 11.71 -23.09
C LEU A 138 3.17 12.13 -24.36
N GLU A 139 1.91 12.55 -24.24
CA GLU A 139 1.08 13.02 -25.35
C GLU A 139 1.62 14.31 -25.98
N ARG A 140 2.20 15.20 -25.18
CA ARG A 140 2.85 16.44 -25.65
C ARG A 140 4.24 16.21 -26.23
N GLY A 141 4.79 14.99 -26.16
CA GLY A 141 6.17 14.70 -26.53
C GLY A 141 7.22 15.22 -25.56
N ASP A 142 6.81 15.60 -24.34
CA ASP A 142 7.73 15.91 -23.24
C ASP A 142 8.25 14.61 -22.61
N TRP A 143 9.24 14.01 -23.28
CA TRP A 143 9.81 12.74 -22.86
C TRP A 143 10.45 12.80 -21.47
N LEU A 144 11.10 13.92 -21.13
CA LEU A 144 11.82 14.05 -19.86
C LEU A 144 10.85 14.24 -18.69
N GLY A 145 9.83 15.09 -18.85
CA GLY A 145 8.78 15.28 -17.85
C GLY A 145 8.00 13.99 -17.63
N SER A 146 7.66 13.28 -18.71
CA SER A 146 6.97 11.99 -18.63
C SER A 146 7.79 10.92 -17.92
N ARG A 147 9.09 10.79 -18.23
CA ARG A 147 10.01 9.87 -17.55
C ARG A 147 10.06 10.13 -16.05
N SER A 148 10.28 11.38 -15.67
CA SER A 148 10.37 11.78 -14.27
C SER A 148 9.09 11.43 -13.50
N ALA A 149 7.92 11.69 -14.09
CA ALA A 149 6.63 11.37 -13.48
C ALA A 149 6.43 9.85 -13.27
N PHE A 150 6.76 9.03 -14.27
CA PHE A 150 6.67 7.57 -14.13
C PHE A 150 7.77 6.99 -13.22
N ASP A 151 8.98 7.55 -13.22
CA ASP A 151 10.05 7.14 -12.31
C ASP A 151 9.65 7.34 -10.84
N GLU A 152 9.05 8.49 -10.49
CA GLU A 152 8.55 8.71 -9.13
C GLU A 152 7.43 7.72 -8.76
N LEU A 153 6.53 7.44 -9.69
CA LEU A 153 5.43 6.50 -9.47
C LEU A 153 5.93 5.06 -9.22
N LEU A 154 6.95 4.62 -9.95
CA LEU A 154 7.52 3.28 -9.86
C LEU A 154 8.45 3.08 -8.66
N LYS A 155 8.97 4.17 -8.05
CA LYS A 155 9.70 4.08 -6.76
C LYS A 155 8.78 3.63 -5.64
N ASP A 156 7.57 4.17 -5.60
CA ASP A 156 6.58 3.87 -4.57
C ASP A 156 5.84 2.56 -4.85
N ASP A 157 5.48 2.32 -6.11
CA ASP A 157 4.71 1.16 -6.53
C ASP A 157 5.21 0.65 -7.90
N PRO A 158 6.13 -0.33 -7.93
CA PRO A 158 6.71 -0.86 -9.16
C PRO A 158 5.70 -1.49 -10.13
N ASN A 159 4.51 -1.85 -9.63
CA ASN A 159 3.45 -2.50 -10.40
C ASN A 159 2.23 -1.58 -10.61
N TYR A 160 2.42 -0.26 -10.48
CA TYR A 160 1.33 0.68 -10.64
C TYR A 160 0.83 0.71 -12.08
N ARG A 161 -0.30 0.02 -12.32
CA ARG A 161 -0.99 -0.02 -13.61
C ARG A 161 -0.01 -0.42 -14.74
N ASP A 162 0.07 0.38 -15.78
CA ASP A 162 0.94 0.26 -16.95
C ASP A 162 2.10 1.28 -16.95
N ALA A 163 2.39 1.90 -15.80
CA ALA A 163 3.43 2.95 -15.69
C ALA A 163 4.81 2.51 -16.19
N ALA A 164 5.19 1.25 -15.94
CA ALA A 164 6.46 0.70 -16.44
C ALA A 164 6.49 0.62 -17.98
N ALA A 165 5.38 0.24 -18.61
CA ALA A 165 5.27 0.20 -20.07
C ALA A 165 5.24 1.62 -20.66
N LEU A 166 4.47 2.54 -20.08
CA LEU A 166 4.43 3.94 -20.50
C LEU A 166 5.78 4.64 -20.33
N ARG A 167 6.52 4.33 -19.27
CA ARG A 167 7.90 4.78 -19.11
C ARG A 167 8.79 4.28 -20.24
N ASN A 168 8.69 3.02 -20.64
CA ASN A 168 9.45 2.51 -21.79
C ASN A 168 9.06 3.22 -23.09
N GLU A 169 7.78 3.58 -23.23
CA GLU A 169 7.27 4.35 -24.37
C GLU A 169 7.99 5.71 -24.53
N THR A 170 8.37 6.34 -23.41
CA THR A 170 9.14 7.60 -23.45
C THR A 170 10.52 7.45 -24.09
N PHE A 171 11.10 6.26 -24.13
CA PHE A 171 12.37 5.97 -24.83
C PHE A 171 12.11 5.45 -26.24
N TYR A 172 11.09 4.60 -26.37
CA TYR A 172 10.74 3.95 -27.63
C TYR A 172 10.39 4.97 -28.72
N ARG A 173 9.43 5.88 -28.45
CA ARG A 173 8.95 6.87 -29.43
C ARG A 173 10.06 7.79 -29.97
N PRO A 174 10.87 8.47 -29.12
CA PRO A 174 11.96 9.28 -29.65
C PRO A 174 13.05 8.44 -30.34
N GLY A 175 13.29 7.20 -29.89
CA GLY A 175 14.24 6.29 -30.56
C GLY A 175 13.79 5.90 -31.96
N GLU A 176 12.51 5.57 -32.14
CA GLU A 176 11.90 5.29 -33.44
C GLU A 176 11.88 6.53 -34.34
N GLN A 177 11.53 7.70 -33.81
CA GLN A 177 11.61 8.97 -34.55
C GLN A 177 13.03 9.29 -35.01
N ALA A 178 14.04 9.03 -34.16
CA ALA A 178 15.44 9.22 -34.52
C ALA A 178 15.87 8.25 -35.63
N LEU A 179 15.41 6.99 -35.61
CA LEU A 179 15.65 6.04 -36.69
C LEU A 179 15.09 6.50 -38.02
N ILE A 180 13.85 7.03 -38.03
CA ILE A 180 13.21 7.54 -39.24
C ILE A 180 13.98 8.75 -39.81
N LYS A 181 14.50 9.60 -38.93
CA LYS A 181 15.33 10.76 -39.31
C LYS A 181 16.76 10.40 -39.73
N GLY A 182 17.18 9.15 -39.54
CA GLY A 182 18.57 8.73 -39.76
C GLY A 182 19.55 9.21 -38.67
N ASP A 183 19.06 9.70 -37.53
CA ASP A 183 19.89 10.04 -36.37
C ASP A 183 20.22 8.75 -35.59
N TRP A 184 21.19 7.99 -36.12
CA TRP A 184 21.62 6.72 -35.55
C TRP A 184 22.13 6.85 -34.11
N PRO A 185 22.95 7.86 -33.74
CA PRO A 185 23.40 8.03 -32.36
C PRO A 185 22.24 8.26 -31.38
N ALA A 186 21.27 9.10 -31.72
CA ALA A 186 20.11 9.33 -30.85
C ALA A 186 19.24 8.08 -30.73
N ALA A 187 18.95 7.39 -31.84
CA ALA A 187 18.21 6.14 -31.82
C ALA A 187 18.84 5.11 -30.86
N ARG A 188 20.16 4.89 -30.98
CA ARG A 188 20.90 3.94 -30.13
C ARG A 188 20.83 4.32 -28.65
N ARG A 189 20.93 5.61 -28.34
CA ARG A 189 20.92 6.11 -26.96
C ARG A 189 19.59 5.84 -26.27
N GLU A 190 18.48 6.04 -26.98
CA GLU A 190 17.14 5.81 -26.40
C GLU A 190 16.80 4.32 -26.38
N LEU A 191 16.95 3.60 -27.50
CA LEU A 191 16.52 2.20 -27.63
C LEU A 191 17.31 1.23 -26.74
N ARG A 192 18.60 1.47 -26.50
CA ARG A 192 19.40 0.62 -25.61
C ARG A 192 18.90 0.59 -24.16
N ARG A 193 18.15 1.62 -23.73
CA ARG A 193 17.63 1.70 -22.36
C ARG A 193 16.44 0.78 -22.10
N ILE A 194 15.84 0.24 -23.16
CA ILE A 194 14.57 -0.51 -23.12
C ILE A 194 14.73 -1.88 -23.79
N ALA A 195 15.81 -2.60 -23.44
CA ALA A 195 16.04 -3.95 -23.94
C ALA A 195 14.86 -4.88 -23.64
N GLY A 196 14.46 -5.69 -24.62
CA GLY A 196 13.30 -6.58 -24.53
C GLY A 196 11.92 -5.90 -24.57
N TYR A 197 11.85 -4.56 -24.66
CA TYR A 197 10.56 -3.86 -24.83
C TYR A 197 10.15 -3.82 -26.31
N ARG A 198 9.04 -4.48 -26.65
CA ARG A 198 8.53 -4.60 -28.03
C ARG A 198 9.66 -5.06 -28.98
N ASP A 199 9.89 -4.33 -30.06
CA ASP A 199 10.93 -4.55 -31.06
C ASP A 199 12.14 -3.62 -30.89
N ALA A 200 12.32 -2.99 -29.72
CA ALA A 200 13.42 -2.05 -29.46
C ALA A 200 14.80 -2.64 -29.74
N ASP A 201 15.01 -3.94 -29.45
CA ASP A 201 16.27 -4.63 -29.75
C ASP A 201 16.50 -4.76 -31.27
N THR A 202 15.44 -5.00 -32.02
CA THR A 202 15.50 -5.06 -33.49
C THR A 202 15.76 -3.68 -34.07
N LEU A 203 15.08 -2.65 -33.58
CA LEU A 203 15.31 -1.26 -33.95
C LEU A 203 16.74 -0.79 -33.60
N LEU A 204 17.27 -1.24 -32.46
CA LEU A 204 18.66 -0.99 -32.08
C LEU A 204 19.63 -1.63 -33.06
N ARG A 205 19.40 -2.89 -33.48
CA ARG A 205 20.21 -3.56 -34.51
C ARG A 205 20.09 -2.86 -35.87
N GLU A 206 18.89 -2.46 -36.27
CA GLU A 206 18.66 -1.67 -37.49
C GLU A 206 19.48 -0.37 -37.50
N SER A 207 19.61 0.29 -36.35
CA SER A 207 20.38 1.52 -36.22
C SER A 207 21.87 1.34 -36.55
N TYR A 208 22.42 0.13 -36.42
CA TYR A 208 23.79 -0.19 -36.83
C TYR A 208 23.85 -0.73 -38.26
N TYR A 209 22.89 -1.55 -38.62
CA TYR A 209 22.86 -2.25 -39.90
C TYR A 209 22.67 -1.30 -41.09
N ARG A 210 21.73 -0.35 -41.02
CA ARG A 210 21.46 0.60 -42.12
C ARG A 210 22.66 1.49 -42.47
N PRO A 211 23.32 2.17 -41.51
CA PRO A 211 24.51 2.94 -41.83
C PRO A 211 25.66 2.04 -42.31
N ALA A 212 25.81 0.82 -41.77
CA ALA A 212 26.81 -0.13 -42.27
C ALA A 212 26.61 -0.45 -43.75
N GLN A 213 25.37 -0.71 -44.19
CA GLN A 213 25.07 -0.96 -45.60
C GLN A 213 25.36 0.24 -46.48
N THR A 214 25.05 1.45 -46.03
CA THR A 214 25.36 2.68 -46.77
C THR A 214 26.87 2.85 -46.90
N ALA A 215 27.63 2.70 -45.82
CA ALA A 215 29.09 2.76 -45.85
C ALA A 215 29.69 1.68 -46.77
N VAL A 216 29.13 0.47 -46.82
CA VAL A 216 29.55 -0.57 -47.79
C VAL A 216 29.30 -0.15 -49.23
N ARG A 217 28.14 0.46 -49.53
CA ARG A 217 27.83 0.96 -50.88
C ARG A 217 28.74 2.11 -51.29
N GLU A 218 29.20 2.90 -50.34
CA GLU A 218 30.13 4.01 -50.53
C GLU A 218 31.60 3.59 -50.42
N GLU A 219 31.88 2.28 -50.29
CA GLU A 219 33.23 1.71 -50.14
C GLU A 219 34.03 2.26 -48.93
N GLN A 220 33.32 2.77 -47.92
CA GLN A 220 33.88 3.25 -46.66
C GLN A 220 34.08 2.07 -45.68
N TRP A 221 35.05 1.21 -45.99
CA TRP A 221 35.25 -0.07 -45.29
C TRP A 221 35.49 0.08 -43.78
N ASN A 222 36.21 1.12 -43.35
CA ASN A 222 36.49 1.36 -41.92
C ASN A 222 35.21 1.71 -41.14
N GLU A 223 34.38 2.59 -41.68
CA GLU A 223 33.13 2.99 -41.04
C GLU A 223 32.12 1.82 -41.01
N ALA A 224 31.99 1.12 -42.14
CA ALA A 224 31.18 -0.10 -42.22
C ALA A 224 31.63 -1.16 -41.20
N ALA A 225 32.94 -1.40 -41.10
CA ALA A 225 33.51 -2.35 -40.15
C ALA A 225 33.20 -1.97 -38.70
N GLU A 226 33.29 -0.68 -38.33
CA GLU A 226 32.96 -0.23 -36.98
C GLU A 226 31.50 -0.56 -36.62
N GLN A 227 30.57 -0.20 -37.52
CA GLN A 227 29.14 -0.46 -37.28
C GLN A 227 28.84 -1.97 -37.21
N ILE A 228 29.48 -2.78 -38.06
CA ILE A 228 29.32 -4.23 -38.08
C ILE A 228 29.84 -4.88 -36.79
N VAL A 229 31.02 -4.48 -36.29
CA VAL A 229 31.56 -5.02 -35.03
C VAL A 229 30.60 -4.74 -33.88
N ARG A 230 29.98 -3.55 -33.84
CA ARG A 230 28.96 -3.21 -32.84
C ARG A 230 27.69 -4.05 -33.01
N LEU A 231 27.23 -4.27 -34.24
CA LEU A 231 26.05 -5.08 -34.54
C LEU A 231 26.27 -6.55 -34.17
N GLU A 232 27.42 -7.11 -34.49
CA GLU A 232 27.77 -8.51 -34.20
C GLU A 232 27.86 -8.78 -32.70
N ALA A 233 28.32 -7.81 -31.92
CA ALA A 233 28.30 -7.88 -30.47
C ALA A 233 26.87 -7.93 -29.88
N LEU A 234 25.87 -7.45 -30.63
CA LEU A 234 24.45 -7.56 -30.27
C LEU A 234 23.82 -8.85 -30.80
N ASP A 235 24.06 -9.16 -32.08
CA ASP A 235 23.58 -10.35 -32.76
C ASP A 235 24.40 -10.64 -34.02
N ALA A 236 25.29 -11.64 -33.91
CA ALA A 236 26.16 -12.07 -35.02
C ALA A 236 25.39 -12.66 -36.22
N ARG A 237 24.12 -13.05 -36.05
CA ARG A 237 23.29 -13.67 -37.09
C ARG A 237 22.20 -12.71 -37.59
N TYR A 238 22.35 -11.42 -37.33
CA TYR A 238 21.37 -10.44 -37.74
C TYR A 238 21.25 -10.36 -39.27
N ARG A 239 20.08 -10.72 -39.81
CA ARG A 239 19.77 -10.70 -41.25
C ARG A 239 20.82 -11.43 -42.09
N ASP A 240 21.40 -10.75 -43.08
CA ASP A 240 22.41 -11.24 -44.02
C ASP A 240 23.83 -10.88 -43.60
N LEU A 241 24.04 -10.43 -42.35
CA LEU A 241 25.36 -10.02 -41.86
C LEU A 241 26.45 -11.07 -42.08
N PRO A 242 26.23 -12.38 -41.80
CA PRO A 242 27.25 -13.40 -42.08
C PRO A 242 27.57 -13.52 -43.58
N ALA A 243 26.55 -13.40 -44.44
CA ALA A 243 26.73 -13.47 -45.88
C ALA A 243 27.47 -12.23 -46.40
N LEU A 244 27.19 -11.05 -45.85
CA LEU A 244 27.88 -9.80 -46.17
C LEU A 244 29.38 -9.90 -45.81
N LEU A 245 29.70 -10.41 -44.63
CA LEU A 245 31.09 -10.62 -44.19
C LEU A 245 31.83 -11.69 -45.02
N ALA A 246 31.13 -12.72 -45.50
CA ALA A 246 31.73 -13.73 -46.37
C ALA A 246 31.99 -13.20 -47.79
N GLN A 247 31.11 -12.34 -48.30
CA GLN A 247 31.21 -11.77 -49.64
C GLN A 247 32.20 -10.61 -49.74
N ARG A 248 32.51 -9.93 -48.62
CA ARG A 248 33.34 -8.72 -48.57
C ARG A 248 34.55 -8.93 -47.65
N PRO A 249 35.62 -9.59 -48.13
CA PRO A 249 36.83 -9.80 -47.33
C PRO A 249 37.48 -8.49 -46.83
N GLU A 250 37.24 -7.37 -47.52
CA GLU A 250 37.68 -6.03 -47.13
C GLU A 250 37.08 -5.60 -45.78
N LEU A 251 35.83 -5.98 -45.49
CA LEU A 251 35.20 -5.72 -44.19
C LEU A 251 35.88 -6.51 -43.07
N ASN A 252 36.29 -7.75 -43.34
CA ASN A 252 37.05 -8.55 -42.38
C ASN A 252 38.45 -7.95 -42.14
N ALA A 253 39.09 -7.43 -43.19
CA ALA A 253 40.37 -6.74 -43.06
C ALA A 253 40.24 -5.43 -42.26
N ALA A 254 39.28 -4.59 -42.59
CA ALA A 254 39.02 -3.32 -41.91
C ALA A 254 38.59 -3.51 -40.44
N ALA A 255 37.87 -4.59 -40.13
CA ALA A 255 37.54 -4.97 -38.77
C ALA A 255 38.71 -5.60 -37.99
N GLY A 256 39.92 -5.65 -38.57
CA GLY A 256 41.12 -6.19 -37.92
C GLY A 256 41.18 -7.72 -37.86
N ARG A 257 40.35 -8.43 -38.64
CA ARG A 257 40.22 -9.90 -38.60
C ARG A 257 41.09 -10.63 -39.62
N ALA A 258 41.68 -9.92 -40.59
CA ALA A 258 42.41 -10.54 -41.70
C ALA A 258 43.84 -11.04 -41.37
N ALA A 259 44.33 -10.89 -40.14
CA ALA A 259 45.71 -11.24 -39.78
C ALA A 259 45.83 -12.59 -39.04
N THR A 260 45.28 -13.67 -39.59
CA THR A 260 45.70 -15.05 -39.23
C THR A 260 45.90 -15.94 -40.47
N TRP A 261 46.46 -15.38 -41.55
CA TRP A 261 47.07 -16.24 -42.56
C TRP A 261 48.39 -16.78 -42.00
N ARG A 262 48.42 -18.10 -41.85
CA ARG A 262 49.50 -18.91 -41.31
C ARG A 262 50.82 -18.59 -42.02
N CYS A 263 51.81 -18.08 -41.29
CA CYS A 263 53.20 -18.32 -41.68
C CYS A 263 53.52 -19.77 -41.33
N THR A 264 53.36 -20.68 -42.29
CA THR A 264 54.02 -21.99 -42.23
C THR A 264 55.54 -21.73 -42.22
N PRO A 265 56.31 -22.18 -41.22
CA PRO A 265 57.76 -22.16 -41.34
C PRO A 265 58.13 -23.14 -42.46
N SER A 266 58.60 -22.62 -43.58
CA SER A 266 59.10 -23.39 -44.69
C SER A 266 60.32 -24.20 -44.24
N SER A 267 60.11 -25.48 -43.96
CA SER A 267 61.18 -26.48 -43.88
C SER A 267 61.75 -26.69 -45.29
N ALA A 268 62.84 -25.99 -45.63
CA ALA A 268 63.65 -26.34 -46.79
C ALA A 268 65.06 -25.74 -46.68
N ALA A 269 65.94 -26.47 -46.00
CA ALA A 269 67.36 -26.48 -46.32
C ALA A 269 67.93 -27.87 -45.96
N SER A 270 67.86 -28.79 -46.93
CA SER A 270 68.56 -30.08 -46.93
C SER A 270 69.98 -29.89 -47.52
N PRO A 271 70.83 -30.93 -47.71
CA PRO A 271 72.09 -31.06 -46.99
C PRO A 271 73.35 -31.05 -47.89
N LEU A 272 74.52 -30.95 -47.26
CA LEU A 272 75.84 -31.50 -47.63
C LEU A 272 76.41 -31.23 -49.05
N GLY A 273 77.59 -30.60 -49.10
CA GLY A 273 78.43 -30.50 -50.30
C GLY A 273 79.83 -29.93 -50.06
N SER A 274 80.70 -30.78 -49.52
CA SER A 274 82.18 -30.84 -49.51
C SER A 274 83.07 -29.79 -50.23
N ALA A 275 84.14 -29.43 -49.49
CA ALA A 275 85.58 -29.44 -49.84
C ALA A 275 86.28 -28.21 -50.48
N ALA A 276 87.30 -27.70 -49.75
CA ALA A 276 88.70 -27.40 -50.16
C ALA A 276 89.32 -26.38 -49.16
N THR A 277 90.01 -26.77 -48.08
CA THR A 277 91.45 -27.11 -47.93
C THR A 277 92.44 -25.94 -48.11
N GLY A 278 93.25 -25.67 -47.07
CA GLY A 278 94.57 -25.00 -47.14
C GLY A 278 94.65 -23.68 -46.35
N ALA A 279 94.95 -23.63 -45.04
CA ALA A 279 96.21 -23.89 -44.31
C ALA A 279 97.19 -22.71 -44.23
N LEU A 280 97.75 -22.54 -43.01
CA LEU A 280 98.95 -21.78 -42.58
C LEU A 280 98.77 -20.26 -42.35
N SER A 281 99.26 -19.62 -41.28
CA SER A 281 99.97 -20.00 -40.04
C SER A 281 100.07 -18.73 -39.15
N PRO A 282 100.58 -18.81 -37.90
CA PRO A 282 100.36 -17.82 -36.84
C PRO A 282 101.48 -16.78 -36.68
N ARG A 283 101.16 -15.69 -35.98
CA ARG A 283 102.00 -15.02 -34.97
C ARG A 283 101.17 -14.09 -34.12
#